data_AF-A0A7T0C0A6-F1
#
_entry.id   AF-A0A7T0C0A6-F1
#
_cell.length_a   1.000
_cell.length_b   1.000
_cell.length_c   1.000
_cell.angle_alpha   90.00
_cell.angle_beta   90.00
_cell.angle_gamma   90.00
#
_symmetry.space_group_name_H-M   'P 1'
#
loop_
_entity.id
_entity.type
_entity.pdbx_description
1 polymer ?
#
loop_
_entity_poly.entity_id
_entity_poly.type
_entity_poly.pdbx_seq_one_letter_code
_entity_poly.pdbx_strand_id
1 'polypeptide(L)'
;MVKFCLKCKNSFWGGKFCPKCEGEEPLLDMADPASRQYLPELNVDVRPKYFARSAMLLTCFGSIMALPLGMFIFLRGMSESGNTILWACMGGGTVVAVAWGSWVLSRKLFDKKMEDVEDDPTKIPQID
;
A
#
# COMPACT_ATOMS: atom_id res chain seq x y z
N MET A 1 6.84 16.64 11.19
CA MET A 1 6.32 17.36 10.00
C MET A 1 7.07 16.87 8.78
N VAL A 2 6.36 16.64 7.66
CA VAL A 2 6.99 16.17 6.42
C VAL A 2 7.69 17.35 5.77
N LYS A 3 8.97 17.16 5.50
CA LYS A 3 9.85 18.14 4.88
C LYS A 3 10.36 17.62 3.56
N PHE A 4 10.72 18.53 2.65
CA PHE A 4 11.07 18.15 1.30
C PHE A 4 12.26 18.92 0.73
N CYS A 5 12.95 18.27 -0.20
CA CYS A 5 14.15 18.77 -0.84
C CYS A 5 13.91 18.89 -2.35
N LEU A 6 14.20 20.06 -2.92
CA LEU A 6 13.88 20.39 -4.31
C LEU A 6 14.79 19.67 -5.32
N LYS A 7 16.08 19.46 -5.02
CA LYS A 7 16.97 18.70 -5.92
C LYS A 7 16.65 17.22 -5.95
N CYS A 8 16.51 16.64 -4.77
CA CYS A 8 16.44 15.20 -4.61
C CYS A 8 15.01 14.64 -4.67
N LYS A 9 13.99 15.52 -4.74
CA LYS A 9 12.55 15.22 -4.82
C LYS A 9 12.06 14.19 -3.79
N ASN A 10 12.78 14.07 -2.67
CA ASN A 10 12.49 13.13 -1.60
C ASN A 10 11.81 13.85 -0.42
N SER A 11 10.88 13.14 0.22
CA SER A 11 10.26 13.54 1.48
C SER A 11 10.98 12.93 2.69
N PHE A 12 11.18 13.75 3.72
CA PHE A 12 11.87 13.42 4.96
C PHE A 12 10.98 13.74 6.18
N TRP A 13 11.15 12.96 7.24
CA TRP A 13 10.41 13.11 8.49
C TRP A 13 11.30 13.79 9.54
N GLY A 14 11.69 15.05 9.30
CA GLY A 14 12.54 15.85 10.21
C GLY A 14 13.87 16.31 9.59
N GLY A 15 14.63 17.11 10.35
CA GLY A 15 15.89 17.74 9.90
C GLY A 15 15.72 19.16 9.36
N LYS A 16 16.82 19.92 9.26
CA LYS A 16 16.86 21.23 8.56
C LYS A 16 17.47 21.13 7.16
N PHE A 17 18.33 20.14 6.95
CA PHE A 17 19.08 19.95 5.71
C PHE A 17 18.90 18.54 5.16
N CYS A 18 18.95 18.44 3.83
CA CYS A 18 18.88 17.15 3.16
C CYS A 18 20.14 16.30 3.43
N PRO A 19 20.00 15.05 3.93
CA PRO A 19 21.15 14.17 4.17
C PRO A 19 21.72 13.52 2.90
N LYS A 20 21.05 13.66 1.75
CA LYS A 20 21.46 13.05 0.47
C LYS A 20 22.09 14.02 -0.52
N CYS A 21 21.84 15.32 -0.37
CA CYS A 21 22.42 16.32 -1.28
C CYS A 21 23.79 16.74 -0.75
N GLU A 22 24.78 16.81 -1.63
CA GLU A 22 26.03 17.53 -1.34
C GLU A 22 25.73 19.03 -1.37
N GLY A 23 25.87 19.68 -0.21
CA GLY A 23 25.38 21.02 0.06
C GLY A 23 24.15 20.97 0.95
N GLU A 24 24.21 21.68 2.08
CA GLU A 24 23.15 21.80 3.09
C GLU A 24 21.90 22.50 2.52
N GLU A 25 21.17 21.83 1.62
CA GLU A 25 19.96 22.38 1.04
C GLU A 25 18.85 22.43 2.08
N PRO A 26 18.20 23.60 2.27
CA PRO A 26 17.15 23.75 3.25
C PRO A 26 15.94 22.90 2.84
N LEU A 27 15.51 22.09 3.79
CA LEU A 27 14.29 21.32 3.69
C LEU A 27 13.08 22.25 3.81
N LEU A 28 12.24 22.34 2.78
CA LEU A 28 10.98 23.08 2.85
C LEU A 28 9.94 22.28 3.65
N ASP A 29 9.20 22.96 4.51
CA ASP A 29 8.11 22.38 5.28
C ASP A 29 6.81 22.39 4.45
N MET A 30 6.18 21.22 4.31
CA MET A 30 4.91 21.07 3.57
C MET A 30 3.73 21.84 4.20
N ALA A 31 3.87 22.24 5.47
CA ALA A 31 2.87 23.01 6.20
C ALA A 31 2.89 24.51 5.84
N ASP A 32 3.96 25.01 5.23
CA ASP A 32 4.08 26.42 4.86
C ASP A 32 3.25 26.71 3.60
N PRO A 33 2.32 27.68 3.59
CA PRO A 33 1.55 28.05 2.40
C PRO A 33 2.42 28.44 1.19
N ALA A 34 3.63 28.99 1.39
CA ALA A 34 4.56 29.32 0.31
C ALA A 34 5.11 28.08 -0.42
N SER A 35 5.09 26.92 0.25
CA SER A 35 5.59 25.65 -0.25
C SER A 35 4.59 24.93 -1.15
N ARG A 36 3.32 25.35 -1.16
CA ARG A 36 2.21 24.70 -1.91
C ARG A 36 2.45 24.64 -3.41
N GLN A 37 3.17 25.61 -3.97
CA GLN A 37 3.50 25.64 -5.40
C GLN A 37 4.36 24.45 -5.86
N TYR A 38 5.08 23.79 -4.95
CA TYR A 38 5.97 22.66 -5.27
C TYR A 38 5.34 21.29 -4.95
N LEU A 39 4.07 21.26 -4.52
CA LEU A 39 3.31 20.03 -4.24
C LEU A 39 3.18 19.05 -5.42
N PRO A 40 2.95 19.48 -6.69
CA PRO A 40 2.74 18.52 -7.78
C PRO A 40 4.00 17.68 -8.05
N GLU A 41 5.20 18.27 -7.99
CA GLU A 41 6.45 17.52 -8.14
C GLU A 41 6.71 16.55 -6.99
N LEU A 42 6.13 16.81 -5.83
CA LEU A 42 6.30 16.04 -4.60
C LEU A 42 5.40 14.80 -4.51
N ASN A 43 4.29 14.81 -5.24
CA ASN A 43 3.36 13.68 -5.28
C ASN A 43 4.04 12.39 -5.74
N VAL A 44 5.10 12.50 -6.56
CA VAL A 44 5.85 11.36 -7.11
C VAL A 44 6.51 10.50 -6.03
N ASP A 45 6.98 11.08 -4.93
CA ASP A 45 7.65 10.33 -3.85
C ASP A 45 6.69 9.97 -2.69
N VAL A 46 5.71 10.82 -2.44
CA VAL A 46 4.79 10.64 -1.31
C VAL A 46 3.71 9.61 -1.64
N ARG A 47 3.14 9.67 -2.85
CA ARG A 47 2.03 8.82 -3.29
C ARG A 47 2.39 7.31 -3.28
N PRO A 48 3.56 6.87 -3.78
CA PRO A 48 3.96 5.46 -3.68
C PRO A 48 4.06 4.97 -2.24
N LYS A 49 4.56 5.79 -1.31
CA LYS A 49 4.69 5.41 0.11
C LYS A 49 3.35 5.19 0.78
N TYR A 50 2.36 6.05 0.50
CA TYR A 50 1.00 5.88 1.04
C TYR A 50 0.29 4.67 0.41
N PHE A 51 0.43 4.45 -0.90
CA PHE A 51 -0.15 3.27 -1.56
C PHE A 51 0.51 1.96 -1.16
N ALA A 52 1.81 1.94 -0.91
CA ALA A 52 2.49 0.76 -0.38
C ALA A 52 1.92 0.39 1.00
N ARG A 53 1.66 1.38 1.87
CA ARG A 53 1.05 1.16 3.19
C ARG A 53 -0.39 0.64 3.07
N SER A 54 -1.21 1.18 2.17
CA SER A 54 -2.58 0.70 1.99
C SER A 54 -2.64 -0.69 1.38
N ALA A 55 -1.75 -1.01 0.43
CA ALA A 55 -1.63 -2.35 -0.14
C ALA A 55 -1.21 -3.39 0.92
N MET A 56 -0.28 -3.03 1.82
CA MET A 56 0.08 -3.87 2.96
C MET A 56 -1.13 -4.17 3.85
N LEU A 57 -1.95 -3.16 4.18
CA LEU A 57 -3.16 -3.36 4.98
C LEU A 57 -4.17 -4.29 4.28
N LEU A 58 -4.36 -4.15 2.97
CA LEU A 58 -5.28 -4.99 2.20
C LEU A 58 -4.82 -6.47 2.17
N THR A 59 -3.52 -6.71 1.98
CA THR A 59 -2.96 -8.08 2.06
C THR A 59 -3.08 -8.68 3.46
N CYS A 60 -2.84 -7.87 4.50
CA CYS A 60 -2.97 -8.31 5.89
C CYS A 60 -4.41 -8.67 6.22
N PHE A 61 -5.37 -7.81 5.86
CA PHE A 61 -6.80 -8.06 6.05
C PHE A 61 -7.28 -9.32 5.33
N GLY A 62 -6.89 -9.50 4.06
CA GLY A 62 -7.23 -10.71 3.31
C GLY A 62 -6.67 -11.98 3.93
N SER A 63 -5.47 -11.93 4.49
CA SER A 63 -4.84 -13.08 5.16
C SER A 63 -5.53 -13.42 6.49
N ILE A 64 -5.91 -12.41 7.27
CA ILE A 64 -6.66 -12.59 8.52
C ILE A 64 -8.03 -13.20 8.24
N MET A 65 -8.73 -12.75 7.20
CA MET A 65 -10.05 -13.27 6.82
C MET A 65 -9.99 -14.65 6.15
N ALA A 66 -8.85 -15.06 5.59
CA ALA A 66 -8.68 -16.38 4.99
C ALA A 66 -8.83 -17.51 6.02
N LEU A 67 -8.31 -17.31 7.24
CA LEU A 67 -8.35 -18.31 8.32
C LEU A 67 -9.78 -18.68 8.78
N PRO A 68 -10.66 -17.75 9.17
CA PRO A 68 -12.02 -18.08 9.58
C PRO A 68 -12.83 -18.67 8.42
N LEU A 69 -12.60 -18.23 7.17
CA LEU A 69 -13.26 -18.82 6.00
C LEU A 69 -12.86 -20.27 5.76
N GLY A 70 -11.55 -20.57 5.79
CA GLY A 70 -11.07 -21.93 5.64
C GLY A 70 -11.51 -22.85 6.78
N MET A 71 -11.53 -22.33 8.01
CA MET A 71 -12.02 -23.06 9.17
C MET A 71 -13.53 -23.32 9.08
N PHE A 72 -14.32 -22.36 8.59
CA PHE A 72 -15.75 -22.53 8.39
C PHE A 72 -16.05 -23.66 7.39
N ILE A 73 -15.34 -23.69 6.26
CA ILE A 73 -15.49 -24.74 5.24
C ILE A 73 -15.10 -26.11 5.79
N PHE A 74 -14.03 -26.17 6.59
CA PHE A 74 -13.60 -27.41 7.24
C PHE A 74 -14.64 -27.93 8.25
N LEU A 75 -15.12 -27.08 9.17
CA LEU A 75 -16.10 -27.46 10.18
C LEU A 75 -17.44 -27.86 9.56
N ARG A 76 -17.92 -27.10 8.56
CA ARG A 76 -19.15 -27.43 7.85
C ARG A 76 -19.01 -28.75 7.10
N GLY A 77 -17.89 -28.94 6.44
CA GLY A 77 -17.56 -30.16 5.71
C GLY A 77 -17.51 -31.42 6.57
N MET A 78 -16.85 -31.32 7.73
CA MET A 78 -16.85 -32.39 8.72
C MET A 78 -18.23 -32.71 9.27
N SER A 79 -19.10 -31.70 9.42
CA SER A 79 -20.46 -31.90 9.95
C SER A 79 -21.39 -32.63 8.97
N GLU A 80 -21.16 -32.48 7.66
CA GLU A 80 -22.02 -33.10 6.63
C GLU A 80 -21.46 -34.41 6.08
N SER A 81 -20.14 -34.58 6.02
CA SER A 81 -19.54 -35.81 5.52
C SER A 81 -18.39 -36.28 6.40
N GLY A 82 -18.33 -37.58 6.67
CA GLY A 82 -17.25 -38.19 7.46
C GLY A 82 -15.88 -38.23 6.77
N ASN A 83 -15.71 -37.64 5.59
CA ASN A 83 -14.44 -37.63 4.86
C ASN A 83 -13.58 -36.40 5.25
N THR A 84 -12.88 -36.52 6.36
CA THR A 84 -12.05 -35.45 6.95
C THR A 84 -10.93 -34.95 6.02
N ILE A 85 -10.36 -35.84 5.20
CA ILE A 85 -9.23 -35.52 4.31
C ILE A 85 -9.67 -34.57 3.19
N LEU A 86 -10.82 -34.84 2.56
CA LEU A 86 -11.33 -34.02 1.47
C LEU A 86 -11.62 -32.59 1.92
N TRP A 87 -12.25 -32.44 3.09
CA TRP A 87 -12.59 -31.13 3.65
C TRP A 87 -11.39 -30.40 4.23
N ALA A 88 -10.37 -31.11 4.72
CA ALA A 88 -9.09 -30.50 5.08
C ALA A 88 -8.39 -29.91 3.84
N CYS A 89 -8.37 -30.64 2.72
CA CYS A 89 -7.83 -30.14 1.45
C CYS A 89 -8.61 -28.94 0.92
N MET A 90 -9.95 -28.98 0.97
CA MET A 90 -10.77 -27.84 0.57
C MET A 90 -10.58 -26.62 1.47
N GLY A 91 -10.61 -26.81 2.79
CA GLY A 91 -10.37 -25.75 3.78
C GLY A 91 -8.99 -25.12 3.59
N GLY A 92 -7.93 -25.93 3.55
CA GLY A 92 -6.57 -25.45 3.29
C GLY A 92 -6.43 -24.76 1.92
N GLY A 93 -7.02 -25.33 0.88
CA GLY A 93 -7.04 -24.75 -0.46
C GLY A 93 -7.70 -23.37 -0.49
N THR A 94 -8.79 -23.19 0.27
CA THR A 94 -9.45 -21.87 0.36
C THR A 94 -8.60 -20.83 1.06
N VAL A 95 -7.87 -21.20 2.13
CA VAL A 95 -6.93 -20.28 2.80
C VAL A 95 -5.86 -19.80 1.83
N VAL A 96 -5.23 -20.74 1.10
CA VAL A 96 -4.19 -20.43 0.12
C VAL A 96 -4.74 -19.58 -1.01
N ALA A 97 -5.92 -19.93 -1.54
CA ALA A 97 -6.56 -19.19 -2.63
C ALA A 97 -6.91 -17.74 -2.24
N VAL A 98 -7.46 -17.53 -1.03
CA VAL A 98 -7.84 -16.19 -0.55
C VAL A 98 -6.59 -15.36 -0.23
N ALA A 99 -5.58 -15.94 0.41
CA ALA A 99 -4.32 -15.24 0.71
C ALA A 99 -3.55 -14.88 -0.57
N TRP A 100 -3.50 -15.80 -1.54
CA TRP A 100 -2.90 -15.52 -2.85
C TRP A 100 -3.70 -14.49 -3.63
N GLY A 101 -5.03 -14.60 -3.62
CA GLY A 101 -5.94 -13.67 -4.29
C GLY A 101 -5.83 -12.25 -3.74
N SER A 102 -5.74 -12.09 -2.42
CA SER A 102 -5.56 -10.78 -1.78
C SER A 102 -4.21 -10.16 -2.15
N TRP A 103 -3.15 -10.96 -2.21
CA TRP A 103 -1.83 -10.49 -2.65
C TRP A 103 -1.83 -10.03 -4.11
N VAL A 104 -2.38 -10.84 -5.03
CA VAL A 104 -2.47 -10.50 -6.45
C VAL A 104 -3.30 -9.24 -6.66
N LEU A 105 -4.43 -9.13 -5.96
CA LEU A 105 -5.31 -7.95 -6.04
C LEU A 105 -4.61 -6.69 -5.53
N SER A 106 -3.95 -6.76 -4.36
CA SER A 106 -3.17 -5.65 -3.81
C SER A 106 -2.07 -5.19 -4.77
N ARG A 107 -1.36 -6.14 -5.37
CA ARG A 107 -0.30 -5.83 -6.33
C ARG A 107 -0.86 -5.15 -7.57
N LYS A 108 -1.94 -5.68 -8.15
CA LYS A 108 -2.57 -5.10 -9.33
C LYS A 108 -3.14 -3.70 -9.07
N LEU A 109 -3.72 -3.47 -7.90
CA LEU A 109 -4.18 -2.15 -7.46
C LEU A 109 -3.01 -1.18 -7.28
N PHE A 110 -1.91 -1.64 -6.69
CA PHE A 110 -0.70 -0.84 -6.53
C PHE A 110 -0.12 -0.45 -7.88
N ASP A 111 0.11 -1.41 -8.78
CA ASP A 111 0.68 -1.17 -10.11
C ASP A 111 -0.17 -0.17 -10.91
N LYS A 112 -1.51 -0.34 -10.91
CA LYS A 112 -2.43 0.61 -11.57
C LYS A 112 -2.35 2.02 -10.98
N LYS A 113 -2.18 2.14 -9.66
CA LYS A 113 -2.04 3.44 -9.00
C LYS A 113 -0.69 4.09 -9.25
N MET A 114 0.33 3.31 -9.61
CA MET A 114 1.66 3.78 -10.01
C MET A 114 1.68 4.29 -11.45
N GLU A 115 0.97 3.63 -12.38
CA GLU A 115 0.75 4.13 -13.75
C GLU A 115 0.13 5.54 -13.74
N ASP A 116 -0.89 5.78 -12.89
CA ASP A 116 -1.50 7.11 -12.68
C ASP A 116 -0.52 8.19 -12.14
N VAL A 117 0.65 7.80 -11.60
CA VAL A 117 1.69 8.73 -11.13
C VAL A 117 2.69 9.04 -12.24
N GLU A 118 2.99 8.05 -13.06
CA GLU A 118 3.97 8.16 -14.15
C GLU A 118 3.41 8.94 -15.34
N ASP A 119 2.11 8.76 -15.66
CA ASP A 119 1.48 9.38 -16.83
C ASP A 119 1.02 10.83 -16.63
N ASP A 120 0.86 11.31 -15.40
CA ASP A 120 0.19 12.61 -15.15
C ASP A 120 0.72 13.37 -13.91
N PRO A 121 1.91 14.01 -14.00
CA PRO A 121 2.49 14.80 -12.91
C PRO A 121 1.68 16.07 -12.56
N THR A 122 0.68 16.42 -13.37
CA THR A 122 -0.15 17.62 -13.26
C THR A 122 -1.53 17.40 -12.64
N LYS A 123 -1.97 16.15 -12.42
CA LYS A 123 -3.26 15.88 -11.78
C LYS A 123 -3.23 16.24 -10.28
N ILE A 124 -3.82 17.38 -9.98
CA ILE A 124 -4.18 17.79 -8.60
C ILE A 124 -5.26 16.80 -8.10
N PRO A 125 -5.11 16.20 -6.92
CA PRO A 125 -6.01 15.15 -6.46
C PRO A 125 -7.41 15.70 -6.15
N GLN A 126 -8.44 14.93 -6.52
CA GLN A 126 -9.74 14.99 -5.84
C GLN A 126 -9.53 14.45 -4.43
N ILE A 127 -9.81 15.30 -3.44
CA ILE A 127 -9.84 14.95 -2.02
C ILE A 127 -11.21 14.27 -1.82
N ASP A 128 -11.22 12.95 -1.88
CA ASP A 128 -12.31 12.14 -1.31
C ASP A 128 -11.86 11.62 0.06
#